data_AF-A0A920HEW8-F1
#
_entry.id   AF-A0A920HEW8-F1
#
_cell.length_a   1.000
_cell.length_b   1.000
_cell.length_c   1.000
_cell.angle_alpha   90.00
_cell.angle_beta   90.00
_cell.angle_gamma   90.00
#
_symmetry.space_group_name_H-M   'P 1'
#
loop_
_entity.id
_entity.type
_entity.pdbx_description
1 polymer ?
#
loop_
_entity_poly.entity_id
_entity_poly.type
_entity_poly.pdbx_seq_one_letter_code
_entity_poly.pdbx_strand_id
1 'polypeptide(L)'
;MKTGYFKQIDSNFTLGYVSISLYPSKNNNVLFEFKSLAPNWKLMEMLKSKQISEFDFEKEYLIQLNNLNAKTIFDQINFLTGDYEPILMTHGNKSSFCHRHIVAKWFENELGVKIDEFKIGAVQRSNGYMKKITQKRLFENE
;
A
#
# COMPACT_ATOMS: atom_id res chain seq x y z
N MET A 1 -8.10 6.59 -4.29
CA MET A 1 -7.45 5.32 -3.91
C MET A 1 -6.76 5.50 -2.57
N LYS A 2 -6.77 4.46 -1.73
CA LYS A 2 -6.14 4.42 -0.40
C LYS A 2 -5.25 3.18 -0.25
N THR A 3 -4.44 3.14 0.80
CA THR A 3 -3.77 1.92 1.27
C THR A 3 -4.23 1.53 2.67
N GLY A 4 -4.16 0.25 3.01
CA GLY A 4 -4.47 -0.22 4.34
C GLY A 4 -3.96 -1.63 4.61
N TYR A 5 -4.45 -2.22 5.70
CA TYR A 5 -4.11 -3.59 6.08
C TYR A 5 -5.33 -4.42 6.46
N PHE A 6 -5.26 -5.73 6.20
CA PHE A 6 -6.43 -6.62 6.29
C PHE A 6 -7.13 -6.60 7.66
N LYS A 7 -6.39 -6.39 8.76
CA LYS A 7 -6.98 -6.30 10.11
C LYS A 7 -7.87 -5.06 10.32
N GLN A 8 -7.91 -4.10 9.39
CA GLN A 8 -8.81 -2.94 9.45
C GLN A 8 -10.18 -3.20 8.82
N ILE A 9 -10.32 -4.29 8.06
CA ILE A 9 -11.54 -4.61 7.34
C ILE A 9 -12.66 -4.85 8.35
N ASP A 10 -13.77 -4.16 8.16
CA ASP A 10 -15.01 -4.37 8.88
C ASP A 10 -15.87 -5.36 8.11
N SER A 11 -16.33 -6.43 8.77
CA SER A 11 -17.12 -7.47 8.13
C SER A 11 -18.51 -7.03 7.70
N ASN A 12 -18.99 -5.89 8.20
CA ASN A 12 -20.32 -5.38 7.90
C ASN A 12 -20.37 -4.52 6.63
N PHE A 13 -19.22 -4.17 6.05
CA PHE A 13 -19.15 -3.27 4.90
C PHE A 13 -18.35 -3.89 3.76
N THR A 14 -18.97 -3.88 2.58
CA THR A 14 -18.26 -4.13 1.32
C THR A 14 -17.69 -2.80 0.81
N LEU A 15 -16.37 -2.73 0.72
CA LEU A 15 -15.63 -1.61 0.11
C LEU A 15 -14.73 -2.16 -1.00
N GLY A 16 -14.06 -1.26 -1.73
CA GLY A 16 -13.12 -1.58 -2.80
C GLY A 16 -11.79 -2.19 -2.31
N TYR A 17 -11.83 -3.20 -1.44
CA TYR A 17 -10.63 -3.85 -0.91
C TYR A 17 -9.93 -4.68 -1.99
N VAL A 18 -8.66 -4.34 -2.27
CA VAL A 18 -7.83 -5.03 -3.28
C VAL A 18 -6.56 -5.58 -2.62
N SER A 19 -6.37 -6.90 -2.63
CA SER A 19 -5.14 -7.53 -2.16
C SER A 19 -4.00 -7.29 -3.12
N ILE A 20 -2.92 -6.66 -2.66
CA ILE A 20 -1.64 -6.60 -3.37
C ILE A 20 -0.57 -7.46 -2.69
N SER A 21 -0.99 -8.42 -1.86
CA SER A 21 -0.09 -9.35 -1.17
C SER A 21 0.19 -10.57 -2.04
N LEU A 22 1.39 -11.15 -1.93
CA LEU A 22 1.71 -12.45 -2.50
C LEU A 22 0.72 -13.52 -2.00
N TYR A 23 0.56 -13.58 -0.69
CA TYR A 23 -0.31 -14.53 -0.02
C TYR A 23 -1.77 -14.05 0.04
N PRO A 24 -2.76 -14.96 0.07
CA PRO A 24 -4.17 -14.61 0.14
C PRO A 24 -4.51 -13.93 1.47
N SER A 25 -5.47 -13.01 1.42
CA SER A 25 -5.93 -12.24 2.59
C SER A 25 -6.58 -13.09 3.68
N LYS A 26 -7.16 -14.24 3.30
CA LYS A 26 -8.05 -15.07 4.12
C LYS A 26 -9.26 -14.31 4.69
N ASN A 27 -9.69 -13.24 4.03
CA ASN A 27 -10.84 -12.42 4.42
C ASN A 27 -11.84 -12.34 3.27
N ASN A 28 -13.06 -12.82 3.50
CA ASN A 28 -14.12 -12.92 2.50
C ASN A 28 -14.58 -11.58 1.91
N ASN A 29 -14.29 -10.46 2.59
CA ASN A 29 -14.61 -9.12 2.07
C ASN A 29 -13.56 -8.59 1.08
N VAL A 30 -12.41 -9.27 0.94
CA VAL A 30 -11.41 -8.93 -0.07
C VAL A 30 -11.74 -9.71 -1.34
N LEU A 31 -12.58 -9.13 -2.19
CA LEU A 31 -13.08 -9.77 -3.40
C LEU A 31 -12.08 -9.73 -4.56
N PHE A 32 -11.08 -8.85 -4.49
CA PHE A 32 -10.16 -8.58 -5.58
C PHE A 32 -8.71 -8.81 -5.18
N GLU A 33 -7.92 -9.39 -6.09
CA GLU A 33 -6.47 -9.52 -5.94
C GLU A 33 -5.77 -8.95 -7.18
N PHE A 34 -4.72 -8.14 -6.96
CA PHE A 34 -3.94 -7.50 -8.00
C PHE A 34 -2.45 -7.82 -7.82
N LYS A 35 -2.07 -9.04 -8.21
CA LYS A 35 -0.74 -9.61 -7.93
C LYS A 35 0.41 -8.95 -8.70
N SER A 36 0.13 -8.19 -9.75
CA SER A 36 1.17 -7.41 -10.47
C SER A 36 1.86 -6.38 -9.57
N LEU A 37 1.17 -5.93 -8.52
CA LEU A 37 1.73 -5.06 -7.50
C LEU A 37 2.33 -5.83 -6.31
N ALA A 38 2.34 -7.16 -6.31
CA ALA A 38 3.03 -7.90 -5.25
C ALA A 38 4.54 -7.92 -5.53
N PRO A 39 5.41 -7.77 -4.52
CA PRO A 39 6.85 -7.98 -4.70
C PRO A 39 7.14 -9.39 -5.21
N ASN A 40 8.18 -9.56 -6.01
CA ASN A 40 8.65 -10.88 -6.40
C ASN A 40 8.86 -11.79 -5.16
N TRP A 41 8.43 -13.06 -5.26
CA TRP A 41 8.51 -14.00 -4.15
C TRP A 41 9.93 -14.16 -3.59
N LYS A 42 10.95 -14.24 -4.47
CA LYS A 42 12.36 -14.35 -4.06
C LYS A 42 12.81 -13.11 -3.28
N LEU A 43 12.40 -11.92 -3.73
CA LEU A 43 12.73 -10.67 -3.04
C LEU A 43 12.12 -10.63 -1.62
N MET A 44 10.87 -11.07 -1.50
CA MET A 44 10.19 -11.18 -0.20
C MET A 44 10.84 -12.23 0.71
N GLU A 45 11.26 -13.37 0.15
CA GLU A 45 11.97 -14.42 0.89
C GLU A 45 13.34 -13.95 1.38
N MET A 46 14.11 -13.25 0.54
CA MET A 46 15.41 -12.70 0.90
C MET A 46 15.29 -11.68 2.05
N LEU A 47 14.28 -10.81 2.03
CA LEU A 47 14.02 -9.89 3.15
C LEU A 47 13.65 -10.66 4.43
N LYS A 48 12.74 -11.65 4.32
CA LYS A 48 12.28 -12.45 5.47
C LYS A 48 13.43 -13.24 6.12
N SER A 49 14.33 -13.76 5.30
CA SER A 49 15.53 -14.49 5.74
C SER A 49 16.71 -13.59 6.10
N LYS A 50 16.53 -12.26 6.06
CA LYS A 50 17.55 -11.23 6.36
C LYS A 50 18.80 -11.30 5.47
N GLN A 51 18.66 -11.83 4.26
CA GLN A 51 19.72 -11.82 3.25
C GLN A 51 19.92 -10.44 2.62
N ILE A 52 18.89 -9.59 2.66
CA ILE A 52 18.91 -8.21 2.20
C ILE A 52 18.30 -7.28 3.25
N SER A 53 18.69 -6.01 3.21
CA SER A 53 18.07 -4.99 4.05
C SER A 53 16.73 -4.52 3.48
N GLU A 54 15.95 -3.78 4.29
CA GLU A 54 14.74 -3.09 3.82
C GLU A 54 15.05 -2.06 2.71
N PHE A 55 16.23 -1.43 2.78
CA PHE A 55 16.69 -0.49 1.76
C PHE A 55 16.96 -1.19 0.42
N ASP A 56 17.66 -2.32 0.45
CA ASP A 56 17.92 -3.13 -0.74
C ASP A 56 16.60 -3.66 -1.33
N PHE A 57 15.68 -4.10 -0.47
CA PHE A 57 14.35 -4.53 -0.89
C PHE A 57 13.60 -3.41 -1.62
N GLU A 58 13.57 -2.20 -1.05
CA GLU A 58 12.87 -1.07 -1.67
C GLU A 58 13.44 -0.74 -3.04
N LYS A 59 14.76 -0.72 -3.18
CA LYS A 59 15.44 -0.46 -4.45
C LYS A 59 15.06 -1.48 -5.52
N GLU A 60 15.17 -2.76 -5.22
CA GLU A 60 14.84 -3.83 -6.18
C GLU A 60 13.35 -3.85 -6.52
N TYR A 61 12.49 -3.59 -5.54
CA TYR A 61 11.06 -3.55 -5.76
C TYR A 61 10.63 -2.33 -6.58
N LEU A 62 11.29 -1.17 -6.43
CA LEU A 62 11.05 -0.01 -7.29
C LEU A 62 11.44 -0.29 -8.75
N ILE A 63 12.51 -1.05 -9.01
CA ILE A 63 12.85 -1.50 -10.38
C ILE A 63 11.70 -2.34 -10.95
N GLN A 64 11.13 -3.25 -10.16
CA GLN A 64 9.96 -4.03 -10.58
C GLN A 64 8.76 -3.13 -10.92
N LEU A 65 8.46 -2.13 -10.07
CA LEU A 65 7.34 -1.21 -10.28
C LEU A 65 7.57 -0.31 -11.51
N ASN A 66 8.78 0.17 -11.73
CA ASN A 66 9.11 1.05 -12.86
C ASN A 66 9.09 0.34 -14.22
N ASN A 67 9.04 -0.99 -14.25
CA ASN A 67 8.75 -1.76 -15.46
C ASN A 67 7.25 -1.79 -15.80
N LEU A 68 6.39 -1.28 -14.90
CA LEU A 68 4.94 -1.13 -15.12
C LEU A 68 4.61 0.31 -15.53
N ASN A 69 3.49 0.50 -16.21
CA ASN A 69 2.94 1.83 -16.45
C ASN A 69 2.01 2.24 -15.30
N ALA A 70 2.42 3.22 -14.48
CA ALA A 70 1.65 3.66 -13.32
C ALA A 70 0.20 4.07 -13.66
N LYS A 71 0.00 4.80 -14.78
CA LYS A 71 -1.34 5.25 -15.18
C LYS A 71 -2.24 4.07 -15.54
N THR A 72 -1.75 3.14 -16.36
CA THR A 72 -2.49 1.94 -16.74
C THR A 72 -2.86 1.09 -15.53
N ILE A 73 -1.91 0.87 -14.61
CA ILE A 73 -2.19 0.08 -13.39
C ILE A 73 -3.22 0.79 -12.50
N PHE A 74 -3.09 2.10 -12.33
CA PHE A 74 -4.03 2.90 -11.55
C PHE A 74 -5.45 2.80 -12.12
N ASP A 75 -5.59 2.96 -13.44
CA ASP A 75 -6.90 2.89 -14.12
C ASP A 75 -7.49 1.48 -14.04
N GLN A 76 -6.67 0.43 -14.21
CA GLN A 76 -7.10 -0.97 -14.06
C GLN A 76 -7.65 -1.26 -12.65
N ILE A 77 -7.00 -0.74 -11.61
CA ILE A 77 -7.44 -0.95 -10.22
C ILE A 77 -8.76 -0.21 -9.95
N ASN A 78 -8.92 1.02 -10.45
CA ASN A 78 -10.19 1.74 -10.33
C ASN A 78 -11.31 1.02 -11.09
N PHE A 79 -11.03 0.53 -12.29
CA PHE A 79 -11.99 -0.27 -13.05
C PHE A 79 -12.38 -1.56 -12.31
N LEU A 80 -11.42 -2.22 -11.67
CA LEU A 80 -11.63 -3.46 -10.91
C LEU A 80 -12.60 -3.28 -9.74
N THR A 81 -12.58 -2.13 -9.06
CA THR A 81 -13.45 -1.88 -7.90
C THR A 81 -14.75 -1.15 -8.24
N GLY A 82 -14.94 -0.77 -9.51
CA GLY A 82 -16.16 -0.10 -9.99
C GLY A 82 -16.43 1.20 -9.23
N ASP A 83 -17.61 1.32 -8.65
CA ASP A 83 -18.05 2.53 -7.93
C ASP A 83 -17.38 2.70 -6.55
N TYR A 84 -16.68 1.67 -6.06
CA TYR A 84 -15.96 1.75 -4.80
C TYR A 84 -14.56 2.33 -5.01
N GLU A 85 -14.17 3.28 -4.15
CA GLU A 85 -12.78 3.74 -4.10
C GLU A 85 -11.86 2.55 -3.74
N PRO A 86 -10.81 2.27 -4.54
CA PRO A 86 -9.91 1.18 -4.25
C PRO A 86 -9.10 1.43 -2.97
N ILE A 87 -8.95 0.37 -2.18
CA ILE A 87 -8.12 0.33 -0.97
C ILE A 87 -7.13 -0.83 -1.11
N LEU A 88 -5.86 -0.53 -1.36
CA LEU A 88 -4.82 -1.55 -1.52
C LEU A 88 -4.43 -2.11 -0.16
N MET A 89 -4.64 -3.41 0.02
CA MET A 89 -4.54 -4.09 1.30
C MET A 89 -3.38 -5.08 1.35
N THR A 90 -2.75 -5.14 2.53
CA THR A 90 -1.69 -6.11 2.85
C THR A 90 -1.77 -6.63 4.29
N HIS A 91 -0.91 -7.58 4.65
CA HIS A 91 -0.86 -8.12 6.03
C HIS A 91 -0.13 -7.22 7.03
N GLY A 92 0.84 -6.41 6.59
CA GLY A 92 1.66 -5.57 7.47
C GLY A 92 0.84 -4.51 8.18
N ASN A 93 1.12 -4.21 9.44
CA ASN A 93 0.39 -3.19 10.19
C ASN A 93 0.79 -1.76 9.73
N LYS A 94 0.24 -0.72 10.37
CA LYS A 94 0.49 0.69 10.01
C LYS A 94 1.91 1.19 10.30
N SER A 95 2.65 0.57 11.22
CA SER A 95 3.97 1.04 11.66
C SER A 95 5.12 0.16 11.16
N SER A 96 4.82 -0.99 10.56
CA SER A 96 5.81 -1.90 9.99
C SER A 96 6.22 -1.47 8.59
N PHE A 97 7.47 -1.75 8.21
CA PHE A 97 7.89 -1.76 6.82
C PHE A 97 6.91 -2.59 5.97
N CYS A 98 6.43 -2.03 4.87
CA CYS A 98 5.49 -2.72 4.00
C CYS A 98 5.54 -2.21 2.57
N HIS A 99 5.49 -3.14 1.61
CA HIS A 99 5.49 -2.83 0.19
C HIS A 99 4.33 -1.93 -0.25
N ARG A 100 3.18 -1.94 0.45
CA ARG A 100 2.08 -0.99 0.15
C ARG A 100 2.49 0.47 0.27
N HIS A 101 3.41 0.79 1.18
CA HIS A 101 3.90 2.15 1.37
C HIS A 101 4.81 2.58 0.22
N ILE A 102 5.58 1.64 -0.32
CA ILE A 102 6.40 1.83 -1.52
C ILE A 102 5.50 2.04 -2.74
N VAL A 103 4.49 1.17 -2.93
CA VAL A 103 3.50 1.29 -4.02
C VAL A 103 2.76 2.62 -3.98
N ALA A 104 2.28 3.04 -2.81
CA ALA A 104 1.61 4.32 -2.66
C ALA A 104 2.54 5.47 -3.04
N LYS A 105 3.77 5.48 -2.52
CA LYS A 105 4.75 6.51 -2.83
C LYS A 105 5.12 6.55 -4.32
N TRP A 106 5.20 5.37 -4.95
CA TRP A 106 5.42 5.25 -6.39
C TRP A 106 4.28 5.90 -7.19
N PHE A 107 3.01 5.59 -6.91
CA PHE A 107 1.89 6.26 -7.58
C PHE A 107 1.86 7.78 -7.33
N GLU A 108 2.14 8.22 -6.10
CA GLU A 108 2.21 9.65 -5.77
C GLU A 108 3.29 10.36 -6.60
N ASN A 109 4.44 9.73 -6.79
CA ASN A 109 5.54 10.30 -7.58
C ASN A 109 5.25 10.29 -9.09
N GLU A 110 4.74 9.18 -9.62
CA GLU A 110 4.51 9.01 -11.07
C GLU A 110 3.29 9.79 -11.58
N LEU A 111 2.26 9.95 -10.74
CA LEU A 111 0.96 10.50 -11.15
C LEU A 111 0.60 11.81 -10.46
N GLY A 112 1.36 12.24 -9.44
CA GLY A 112 1.04 13.45 -8.65
C GLY A 112 -0.25 13.33 -7.82
N VAL A 113 -0.77 12.11 -7.65
CA VAL A 113 -1.95 11.83 -6.81
C VAL A 113 -1.58 11.84 -5.33
N LYS A 114 -2.58 11.90 -4.44
CA LYS A 114 -2.40 11.70 -2.99
C LYS A 114 -3.04 10.39 -2.58
N ILE A 115 -2.32 9.55 -1.82
CA ILE A 115 -2.83 8.24 -1.37
C ILE A 115 -2.86 8.17 0.16
N ASP A 116 -4.06 8.37 0.70
CA ASP A 116 -4.32 8.29 2.13
C ASP A 116 -4.24 6.85 2.66
N GLU A 117 -4.00 6.72 3.97
CA GLU A 117 -4.08 5.44 4.67
C GLU A 117 -5.49 5.25 5.25
N PHE A 118 -6.11 4.11 4.95
CA PHE A 118 -7.48 3.77 5.36
C PHE A 118 -7.65 3.86 6.89
N LYS A 119 -8.73 4.51 7.34
CA LYS A 119 -9.02 4.84 8.75
C LYS A 119 -7.97 5.73 9.46
N ILE A 120 -6.96 6.23 8.76
CA ILE A 120 -5.89 7.08 9.33
C ILE A 120 -5.87 8.47 8.67
N GLY A 121 -6.12 8.54 7.35
CA GLY A 121 -6.07 9.76 6.55
C GLY A 121 -4.69 10.01 5.96
N ALA A 122 -4.35 11.29 5.77
CA ALA A 122 -3.11 11.71 5.15
C ALA A 122 -1.87 11.30 5.97
N VAL A 123 -0.86 10.77 5.27
CA VAL A 123 0.41 10.30 5.84
C VAL A 123 1.57 10.71 4.95
N GLN A 124 2.75 10.87 5.52
CA GLN A 124 4.00 10.99 4.78
C GLN A 124 4.63 9.60 4.65
N ARG A 125 5.12 9.25 3.45
CA ARG A 125 5.73 7.95 3.18
C ARG A 125 7.21 8.11 2.82
N SER A 126 8.03 7.21 3.36
CA SER A 126 9.46 7.15 3.11
C SER A 126 9.99 5.77 3.46
N ASN A 127 10.85 5.22 2.62
CA ASN A 127 11.60 4.00 2.87
C ASN A 127 10.72 2.78 3.22
N GLY A 128 9.58 2.63 2.54
CA GLY A 128 8.60 1.59 2.85
C GLY A 128 7.86 1.74 4.19
N TYR A 129 7.92 2.91 4.83
CA TYR A 129 7.15 3.25 6.03
C TYR A 129 6.15 4.37 5.79
N MET A 130 5.19 4.51 6.70
CA MET A 130 4.33 5.70 6.81
C MET A 130 4.51 6.41 8.16
N LYS A 131 4.35 7.73 8.16
CA LYS A 131 4.25 8.59 9.35
C LYS A 131 3.00 9.43 9.25
N LYS A 132 2.20 9.46 10.31
CA LYS A 132 1.00 10.31 10.35
C LYS A 132 1.43 11.77 10.32
N ILE A 133 0.77 12.58 9.50
CA ILE A 133 0.96 14.03 9.53
C ILE A 133 0.25 14.56 10.78
N THR A 134 1.01 14.77 11.85
CA THR A 134 0.51 15.48 13.02
C THR A 134 0.47 16.96 12.67
N GLN A 135 -0.73 17.53 12.59
CA GLN A 135 -0.86 18.98 12.69
C GLN A 135 -0.31 19.38 14.06
N LYS A 136 0.74 20.22 14.10
CA LYS A 136 1.13 20.90 15.34
C LYS A 136 -0.15 21.53 15.90
N ARG A 137 -0.54 21.17 17.12
CA ARG A 137 -1.62 21.89 17.81
C ARG A 137 -1.19 23.35 17.87
N LEU A 138 -2.03 24.24 17.35
CA LEU A 138 -1.86 25.70 17.37
C LEU A 138 -1.99 26.31 18.79
N PHE A 139 -1.78 25.52 19.84
CA PHE A 139 -1.94 25.94 21.23
C PHE A 139 -0.69 25.58 22.02
N GLU A 140 0.38 26.33 21.77
CA GLU A 140 1.41 26.63 22.77
C GLU A 140 1.50 28.16 22.78
N ASN A 141 0.60 28.79 23.55
CA ASN A 141 0.69 30.16 24.05
C ASN A 141 -0.41 30.31 25.10
N GLU A 142 -0.09 29.96 26.33
CA GLU A 142 -0.59 30.57 27.57
C GLU A 142 0.37 30.24 28.71
#